data_AF-A0A453NJG8-F1
#
_entry.id   AF-A0A453NJG8-F1
#
_cell.length_a   1.000
_cell.length_b   1.000
_cell.length_c   1.000
_cell.angle_alpha   90.00
_cell.angle_beta   90.00
_cell.angle_gamma   90.00
#
_symmetry.space_group_name_H-M   'P 1'
#
loop_
_entity.id
_entity.type
_entity.pdbx_description
1 polymer ?
#
loop_
_entity_poly.entity_id
_entity_poly.type
_entity_poly.pdbx_seq_one_letter_code
_entity_poly.pdbx_strand_id
1 'polypeptide(L)'
;MKVPRVWQRGSKDMTAMPHPRHRTAKKPMWIIVLLSIVCVSLIRAYVYPPRRYSTCYFFASSVCTPFKDWLPAVTRRELTDEEVFSSVVIRDLLSMPMPVSKNPKIAFMFLTPGSLPFEKLWEKFLQGHEGRYSIYIHASREKPVHSSPLFVGREIRSEKVVWGRVSMVDAEKRLLGNALLDIDNQFFVLLSDSCIPLHTFDYIYNYLMGTNVSFIDSGLL
;
A
#
# COMPACT_ATOMS: atom_id res chain seq x y z
N MET A 1 8.27 -61.83 86.54
CA MET A 1 7.93 -61.65 87.97
C MET A 1 7.33 -60.26 88.18
N LYS A 2 6.44 -60.17 89.17
CA LYS A 2 5.55 -59.03 89.49
C LYS A 2 6.31 -57.78 89.99
N VAL A 3 5.64 -56.64 89.80
CA VAL A 3 5.84 -55.24 90.24
C VAL A 3 6.21 -55.07 91.74
N PRO A 4 6.75 -53.91 92.21
CA PRO A 4 5.92 -52.74 92.59
C PRO A 4 6.55 -51.36 92.24
N ARG A 5 5.81 -50.38 91.71
CA ARG A 5 5.09 -49.28 92.39
C ARG A 5 5.86 -48.55 93.50
N VAL A 6 6.09 -47.26 93.28
CA VAL A 6 6.18 -46.24 94.33
C VAL A 6 5.11 -45.17 94.08
N TRP A 7 4.24 -45.06 95.09
CA TRP A 7 3.23 -44.06 95.44
C TRP A 7 3.88 -42.69 95.78
N GLN A 8 3.26 -41.51 95.85
CA GLN A 8 1.92 -40.95 95.61
C GLN A 8 2.05 -39.42 95.85
N ARG A 9 0.98 -38.68 95.50
CA ARG A 9 0.37 -37.57 96.27
C ARG A 9 0.57 -36.16 95.70
N GLY A 10 -0.54 -35.52 95.36
CA GLY A 10 -0.63 -34.06 95.31
C GLY A 10 -1.61 -33.53 94.27
N SER A 11 -2.91 -33.68 94.50
CA SER A 11 -3.95 -32.93 93.80
C SER A 11 -3.93 -31.46 94.24
N LYS A 12 -3.92 -30.51 93.30
CA LYS A 12 -4.78 -29.31 93.33
C LYS A 12 -4.63 -28.42 92.10
N ASP A 13 -5.78 -28.18 91.48
CA ASP A 13 -6.28 -26.89 90.97
C ASP A 13 -5.62 -26.24 89.73
N MET A 14 -6.15 -26.69 88.59
CA MET A 14 -6.63 -25.93 87.42
C MET A 14 -6.35 -24.41 87.42
N THR A 15 -5.39 -23.99 86.61
CA THR A 15 -5.32 -22.63 86.05
C THR A 15 -5.19 -22.71 84.53
N ALA A 16 -6.17 -22.12 83.85
CA ALA A 16 -6.32 -22.15 82.41
C ALA A 16 -5.18 -21.37 81.71
N MET A 17 -4.46 -22.05 80.82
CA MET A 17 -3.54 -21.44 79.86
C MET A 17 -4.34 -20.74 78.73
N PRO A 18 -3.98 -19.53 78.29
CA PRO A 18 -4.55 -18.95 77.08
C PRO A 18 -3.96 -19.64 75.84
N HIS A 19 -4.85 -20.07 74.96
CA HIS A 19 -4.57 -20.74 73.68
C HIS A 19 -3.84 -19.78 72.71
N PRO A 20 -2.74 -20.19 72.04
CA PRO A 20 -2.26 -19.46 70.88
C PRO A 20 -3.24 -19.69 69.73
N ARG A 21 -3.88 -18.61 69.25
CA ARG A 21 -4.74 -18.66 68.06
C ARG A 21 -3.89 -18.99 66.83
N HIS A 22 -3.97 -20.23 66.35
CA HIS A 22 -3.48 -20.57 65.03
C HIS A 22 -4.39 -19.92 63.98
N ARG A 23 -3.96 -18.78 63.42
CA ARG A 23 -4.64 -18.20 62.24
C ARG A 23 -4.41 -19.13 61.06
N THR A 24 -5.42 -19.94 60.73
CA THR A 24 -5.49 -20.61 59.43
C THR A 24 -5.72 -19.54 58.37
N ALA A 25 -4.65 -19.10 57.71
CA ALA A 25 -4.75 -18.30 56.50
C ALA A 25 -5.50 -19.16 55.46
N LYS A 26 -6.78 -18.85 55.23
CA LYS A 26 -7.54 -19.39 54.11
C LYS A 26 -6.76 -18.97 52.85
N LYS A 27 -6.05 -19.93 52.24
CA LYS A 27 -5.30 -19.70 51.00
C LYS A 27 -6.28 -19.14 49.97
N PRO A 28 -5.91 -18.11 49.20
CA PRO A 28 -6.82 -17.43 48.30
C PRO A 28 -7.03 -18.30 47.05
N MET A 29 -7.86 -19.34 47.18
CA MET A 29 -8.22 -20.26 46.10
C MET A 29 -8.74 -19.52 44.88
N TRP A 30 -9.36 -18.35 45.09
CA TRP A 30 -9.83 -17.45 44.04
C TRP A 30 -8.70 -16.98 43.11
N ILE A 31 -7.48 -16.78 43.62
CA ILE A 31 -6.34 -16.35 42.79
C ILE A 31 -5.94 -17.46 41.83
N ILE A 32 -5.93 -18.71 42.29
CA ILE A 32 -5.61 -19.87 41.44
C ILE A 32 -6.67 -20.05 40.35
N VAL A 33 -7.95 -19.86 40.70
CA VAL A 33 -9.05 -19.92 39.73
C VAL A 33 -8.93 -18.79 38.70
N LEU A 34 -8.64 -17.57 39.13
CA LEU A 34 -8.45 -16.42 38.25
C LEU A 34 -7.26 -16.64 37.30
N LEU A 35 -6.14 -17.15 37.82
CA LEU A 35 -4.97 -17.50 37.02
C LEU A 35 -5.31 -18.57 35.97
N SER A 36 -6.08 -19.59 36.37
CA SER A 36 -6.50 -20.66 35.44
C SER A 36 -7.41 -20.14 34.32
N ILE A 37 -8.33 -19.23 34.62
CA ILE A 37 -9.22 -18.61 33.62
C ILE A 37 -8.41 -17.76 32.63
N VAL A 38 -7.42 -17.00 33.11
CA VAL A 38 -6.54 -16.19 32.26
C VAL A 38 -5.71 -17.10 31.35
N CYS A 39 -5.09 -18.16 31.88
CA CYS A 39 -4.32 -19.11 31.09
C CYS A 39 -5.17 -19.80 30.01
N VAL A 40 -6.38 -20.25 30.34
CA VAL A 40 -7.29 -20.88 29.37
C VAL A 40 -7.72 -19.88 28.29
N SER A 41 -7.95 -18.63 28.65
CA SER A 41 -8.30 -17.56 27.70
C SER A 41 -7.16 -17.27 26.73
N LEU A 42 -5.92 -17.21 27.23
CA LEU A 42 -4.72 -17.03 26.41
C LEU A 42 -4.49 -18.22 25.47
N ILE A 43 -4.64 -19.45 25.96
CA ILE A 43 -4.53 -20.66 25.14
C ILE A 43 -5.61 -20.68 24.06
N ARG A 44 -6.85 -20.28 24.40
CA ARG A 44 -7.94 -20.21 23.42
C ARG A 44 -7.68 -19.15 22.33
N ALA A 45 -7.12 -18.00 22.69
CA ALA A 45 -6.71 -16.97 21.73
C ALA A 45 -5.54 -17.42 20.83
N TYR A 46 -4.60 -18.21 21.38
CA TYR A 46 -3.48 -18.77 20.64
C TYR A 46 -3.88 -19.89 19.67
N VAL A 47 -4.75 -20.80 20.12
CA VAL A 47 -5.20 -21.97 19.33
C VAL A 47 -6.26 -21.57 18.29
N TYR A 48 -7.10 -20.58 18.59
CA TYR A 48 -8.11 -20.05 17.67
C TYR A 48 -7.85 -18.56 17.39
N PRO A 49 -6.83 -18.22 16.59
CA PRO A 49 -6.59 -16.84 16.21
C PRO A 49 -7.84 -16.32 15.49
N PRO A 50 -8.43 -15.18 15.91
CA PRO A 50 -9.63 -14.67 15.31
C PRO A 50 -9.34 -14.30 13.86
N ARG A 51 -9.92 -15.06 12.91
CA ARG A 51 -9.63 -14.94 11.48
C ARG A 51 -10.13 -13.65 10.82
N ARG A 52 -10.68 -12.69 11.58
CA ARG A 52 -10.98 -11.34 11.11
C ARG A 52 -11.01 -10.37 12.29
N TYR A 53 -9.94 -9.59 12.47
CA TYR A 53 -10.06 -8.25 13.04
C TYR A 53 -9.22 -7.27 12.21
N SER A 54 -9.94 -6.33 11.61
CA SER A 54 -9.44 -5.03 11.18
C SER A 54 -8.67 -4.38 12.34
N THR A 55 -7.45 -3.96 12.05
CA THR A 55 -6.57 -3.20 12.94
C THR A 55 -7.17 -1.83 13.30
N CYS A 56 -7.98 -1.76 14.36
CA CYS A 56 -8.20 -0.51 15.12
C CYS A 56 -7.49 -0.67 16.47
N TYR A 57 -6.42 0.10 16.70
CA TYR A 57 -5.69 0.13 17.96
C TYR A 57 -6.46 0.90 19.04
N PHE A 58 -6.43 0.38 20.27
CA PHE A 58 -7.23 0.76 21.44
C PHE A 58 -6.92 2.14 22.09
N PHE A 59 -6.25 3.07 21.39
CA PHE A 59 -5.94 4.42 21.92
C PHE A 59 -6.26 5.58 20.96
N ALA A 60 -7.24 5.44 20.08
CA ALA A 60 -7.79 6.57 19.31
C ALA A 60 -9.32 6.67 19.52
N SER A 61 -9.72 7.42 20.54
CA SER A 61 -11.11 7.79 20.74
C SER A 61 -11.59 8.72 19.61
N SER A 62 -12.62 8.27 18.88
CA SER A 62 -13.59 9.02 18.04
C SER A 62 -13.63 8.81 16.52
N VAL A 63 -12.74 8.01 15.90
CA VAL A 63 -12.85 7.74 14.44
C VAL A 63 -12.49 6.29 14.08
N CYS A 64 -13.39 5.34 14.40
CA CYS A 64 -13.43 4.04 13.75
C CYS A 64 -14.85 3.84 13.19
N THR A 65 -15.24 4.63 12.19
CA THR A 65 -16.32 4.25 11.28
C THR A 65 -15.70 3.54 10.06
N PRO A 66 -16.29 2.44 9.57
CA PRO A 66 -15.91 1.85 8.30
C PRO A 66 -15.85 2.92 7.21
N PHE A 67 -14.82 2.94 6.36
CA PHE A 67 -14.69 3.88 5.23
C PHE A 67 -15.95 3.94 4.33
N LYS A 68 -16.77 2.88 4.34
CA LYS A 68 -18.09 2.82 3.68
C LYS A 68 -19.08 3.89 4.16
N ASP A 69 -19.00 4.33 5.40
CA ASP A 69 -19.92 5.32 5.97
C ASP A 69 -19.51 6.76 5.63
N TRP A 70 -18.28 6.97 5.15
CA TRP A 70 -17.78 8.25 4.67
C TRP A 70 -18.08 8.51 3.21
N LEU A 71 -18.42 7.46 2.44
CA LEU A 71 -18.96 7.61 1.11
C LEU A 71 -20.42 8.06 1.27
N PRO A 72 -20.82 9.22 0.71
CA PRO A 72 -22.25 9.54 0.65
C PRO A 72 -22.95 8.34 0.03
N ALA A 73 -24.08 7.92 0.61
CA ALA A 73 -24.88 6.84 0.06
C ALA A 73 -25.05 7.14 -1.43
N VAL A 74 -24.41 6.32 -2.29
CA VAL A 74 -24.49 6.49 -3.74
C VAL A 74 -25.93 6.18 -4.07
N THR A 75 -26.79 7.19 -4.05
CA THR A 75 -28.08 7.15 -4.69
C THR A 75 -27.76 6.77 -6.12
N ARG A 76 -28.24 5.58 -6.51
CA ARG A 76 -28.01 5.02 -7.83
C ARG A 76 -28.75 5.94 -8.80
N ARG A 77 -28.07 7.00 -9.25
CA ARG A 77 -28.61 7.94 -10.23
C ARG A 77 -28.95 7.16 -11.48
N GLU A 78 -30.07 7.50 -12.12
CA GLU A 78 -30.34 6.99 -13.46
C GLU A 78 -29.27 7.54 -14.40
N LEU A 79 -28.66 6.65 -15.18
CA LEU A 79 -27.65 7.01 -16.16
C LEU A 79 -28.35 7.60 -17.37
N THR A 80 -27.77 8.62 -17.98
CA THR A 80 -28.26 9.14 -19.26
C THR A 80 -27.98 8.14 -20.37
N ASP A 81 -28.74 8.19 -21.48
CA ASP A 81 -28.54 7.29 -22.61
C ASP A 81 -27.07 7.34 -23.12
N GLU A 82 -26.46 8.52 -23.15
CA GLU A 82 -25.04 8.70 -23.52
C GLU A 82 -24.07 7.97 -22.58
N GLU A 83 -24.34 7.99 -21.28
CA GLU A 83 -23.55 7.25 -20.29
C GLU A 83 -23.76 5.75 -20.42
N VAL A 84 -24.98 5.33 -20.73
CA VAL A 84 -25.31 3.92 -21.01
C VAL A 84 -24.54 3.46 -22.25
N PHE A 85 -24.60 4.19 -23.37
CA PHE A 85 -23.84 3.86 -24.58
C PHE A 85 -22.33 3.84 -24.33
N SER A 86 -21.81 4.85 -23.62
CA SER A 86 -20.40 4.90 -23.23
C SER A 86 -20.00 3.69 -22.39
N SER A 87 -20.86 3.28 -21.44
CA SER A 87 -20.62 2.11 -20.59
C SER A 87 -20.61 0.79 -21.37
N VAL A 88 -21.47 0.65 -22.39
CA VAL A 88 -21.51 -0.52 -23.27
C VAL A 88 -20.25 -0.59 -24.12
N VAL A 89 -19.84 0.53 -24.72
CA VAL A 89 -18.60 0.61 -25.52
C VAL A 89 -17.37 0.31 -24.65
N ILE A 90 -17.27 0.92 -23.47
CA ILE A 90 -16.16 0.65 -22.54
C ILE A 90 -16.15 -0.82 -22.13
N ARG A 91 -17.31 -1.41 -21.81
CA ARG A 91 -17.39 -2.82 -21.44
C ARG A 91 -16.95 -3.73 -22.58
N ASP A 92 -17.37 -3.46 -23.80
CA ASP A 92 -17.01 -4.24 -24.99
C ASP A 92 -15.50 -4.16 -25.23
N LEU A 93 -14.93 -2.95 -25.23
CA LEU A 93 -13.48 -2.71 -25.33
C LEU A 93 -12.69 -3.43 -24.24
N LEU A 94 -13.15 -3.38 -22.99
CA LEU A 94 -12.50 -4.07 -21.86
C LEU A 94 -12.63 -5.60 -21.96
N SER A 95 -13.62 -6.10 -22.71
CA SER A 95 -13.80 -7.53 -22.95
C SER A 95 -13.05 -8.06 -24.17
N MET A 96 -12.51 -7.16 -25.01
CA MET A 96 -11.67 -7.56 -26.14
C MET A 96 -10.35 -8.15 -25.63
N PRO A 97 -9.84 -9.22 -26.28
CA PRO A 97 -8.53 -9.75 -25.95
C PRO A 97 -7.47 -8.66 -26.20
N MET A 98 -6.68 -8.37 -25.17
CA MET A 98 -5.58 -7.41 -25.26
C MET A 98 -4.66 -7.81 -26.42
N PRO A 99 -4.42 -6.91 -27.40
CA PRO A 99 -3.54 -7.22 -28.52
C PRO A 99 -2.14 -7.50 -27.98
N VAL A 100 -1.63 -8.69 -28.25
CA VAL A 100 -0.25 -9.06 -27.91
C VAL A 100 0.66 -8.31 -28.87
N SER A 101 1.43 -7.36 -28.34
CA SER A 101 2.43 -6.64 -29.14
C SER A 101 3.47 -7.61 -29.67
N LYS A 102 3.80 -7.47 -30.96
CA LYS A 102 4.89 -8.22 -31.59
C LYS A 102 6.26 -7.62 -31.27
N ASN A 103 6.31 -6.33 -30.95
CA ASN A 103 7.52 -5.56 -30.69
C ASN A 103 7.28 -4.63 -29.49
N PRO A 104 7.37 -5.14 -28.24
CA PRO A 104 7.02 -4.36 -27.07
C PRO A 104 7.93 -3.13 -26.91
N LYS A 105 7.33 -1.99 -26.55
CA LYS A 105 8.01 -0.70 -26.40
C LYS A 105 7.82 -0.11 -25.01
N ILE A 106 8.77 0.73 -24.64
CA ILE A 106 8.64 1.64 -23.50
C ILE A 106 8.23 3.02 -24.02
N ALA A 107 7.09 3.53 -23.55
CA ALA A 107 6.67 4.91 -23.77
C ALA A 107 7.34 5.83 -22.75
N PHE A 108 8.30 6.63 -23.19
CA PHE A 108 8.87 7.71 -22.40
C PHE A 108 8.01 8.97 -22.57
N MET A 109 7.38 9.38 -21.48
CA MET A 109 6.47 10.52 -21.42
C MET A 109 7.12 11.67 -20.65
N PHE A 110 7.57 12.69 -21.36
CA PHE A 110 8.24 13.85 -20.79
C PHE A 110 7.24 14.96 -20.52
N LEU A 111 7.05 15.32 -19.25
CA LEU A 111 6.30 16.48 -18.83
C LEU A 111 7.29 17.60 -18.46
N THR A 112 7.36 18.63 -19.30
CA THR A 112 8.39 19.68 -19.19
C THR A 112 7.78 21.09 -19.24
N PRO A 113 8.46 22.10 -18.68
CA PRO A 113 8.07 23.49 -18.89
C PRO A 113 8.37 24.00 -20.31
N GLY A 114 9.41 23.47 -20.97
CA GLY A 114 9.88 23.91 -22.29
C GLY A 114 10.88 22.91 -22.89
N SER A 115 12.00 23.38 -23.45
CA SER A 115 13.05 22.50 -23.99
C SER A 115 13.64 21.56 -22.93
N LEU A 116 13.96 20.32 -23.33
CA LEU A 116 14.53 19.32 -22.43
C LEU A 116 16.05 19.56 -22.27
N PRO A 117 16.58 19.87 -21.07
CA PRO A 117 17.98 20.25 -20.90
C PRO A 117 18.97 19.11 -21.18
N PHE A 118 18.54 17.86 -21.03
CA PHE A 118 19.37 16.66 -21.18
C PHE A 118 19.13 15.89 -22.49
N GLU A 119 18.63 16.54 -23.55
CA GLU A 119 18.34 15.85 -24.82
C GLU A 119 19.51 15.05 -25.37
N LYS A 120 20.73 15.58 -25.35
CA LYS A 120 21.92 14.85 -25.84
C LYS A 120 22.25 13.60 -25.03
N LEU A 121 21.95 13.61 -23.72
CA LEU A 121 22.14 12.44 -22.87
C LEU A 121 21.10 11.38 -23.21
N TRP A 122 19.83 11.80 -23.32
CA TRP A 122 18.74 10.90 -23.70
C TRP A 122 18.91 10.35 -25.12
N GLU A 123 19.39 11.16 -26.06
CA GLU A 123 19.75 10.73 -27.41
C GLU A 123 20.78 9.60 -27.36
N LYS A 124 21.89 9.76 -26.62
CA LYS A 124 22.88 8.70 -26.44
C LYS A 124 22.34 7.45 -25.76
N PHE A 125 21.43 7.62 -24.79
CA PHE A 125 20.79 6.50 -24.10
C PHE A 125 19.86 5.70 -25.03
N LEU A 126 19.20 6.36 -25.98
CA LEU A 126 18.22 5.74 -26.89
C LEU A 126 18.82 5.28 -28.22
N GLN A 127 19.99 5.79 -28.59
CA GLN A 127 20.66 5.51 -29.86
C GLN A 127 20.87 4.00 -30.08
N GLY A 128 20.46 3.50 -31.26
CA GLY A 128 20.63 2.09 -31.62
C GLY A 128 19.57 1.16 -31.01
N HIS A 129 18.50 1.73 -30.45
CA HIS A 129 17.39 1.00 -29.84
C HIS A 129 16.04 1.35 -30.46
N GLU A 130 16.07 1.85 -31.69
CA GLU A 130 14.89 2.25 -32.45
C GLU A 130 13.90 1.09 -32.56
N GLY A 131 12.62 1.37 -32.29
CA GLY A 131 11.57 0.35 -32.30
C GLY A 131 11.32 -0.34 -30.95
N ARG A 132 12.16 -0.12 -29.94
CA ARG A 132 11.93 -0.57 -28.55
C ARG A 132 11.42 0.52 -27.60
N TYR A 133 11.22 1.73 -28.12
CA TYR A 133 10.71 2.86 -27.36
C TYR A 133 9.87 3.80 -28.22
N SER A 134 9.04 4.58 -27.55
CA SER A 134 8.25 5.69 -28.10
C SER A 134 8.41 6.91 -27.20
N ILE A 135 8.38 8.12 -27.78
CA ILE A 135 8.61 9.37 -27.04
C ILE A 135 7.42 10.29 -27.23
N TYR A 136 6.94 10.83 -26.10
CA TYR A 136 5.84 11.79 -26.04
C TYR A 136 6.26 12.95 -25.16
N ILE A 137 6.08 14.18 -25.64
CA ILE A 137 6.52 15.38 -24.93
C ILE A 137 5.33 16.31 -24.74
N HIS A 138 5.08 16.72 -23.50
CA HIS A 138 4.13 17.77 -23.17
C HIS A 138 4.90 18.98 -22.60
N ALA A 139 4.98 20.06 -23.37
CA ALA A 139 5.68 21.29 -22.99
C ALA A 139 4.67 22.36 -22.54
N SER A 140 4.69 22.72 -21.26
CA SER A 140 3.60 23.47 -20.62
C SER A 140 3.67 24.99 -20.72
N ARG A 141 4.84 25.58 -20.97
CA ARG A 141 5.00 27.05 -21.03
C ARG A 141 5.42 27.53 -22.41
N GLU A 142 6.42 26.89 -22.98
CA GLU A 142 7.07 27.34 -24.21
C GLU A 142 7.15 26.20 -25.22
N LYS A 143 7.16 26.56 -26.51
CA LYS A 143 7.42 25.58 -27.57
C LYS A 143 8.90 25.17 -27.47
N PRO A 144 9.20 23.88 -27.24
CA PRO A 144 10.56 23.41 -27.08
C PRO A 144 11.34 23.59 -28.38
N VAL A 145 12.61 23.96 -28.23
CA VAL A 145 13.59 23.94 -29.32
C VAL A 145 14.45 22.72 -29.10
N HIS A 146 14.26 21.72 -29.97
CA HIS A 146 15.00 20.47 -29.90
C HIS A 146 16.40 20.63 -30.51
N SER A 147 17.41 20.23 -29.75
CA SER A 147 18.79 20.14 -30.21
C SER A 147 19.08 18.80 -30.88
N SER A 148 18.36 17.73 -30.50
CA SER A 148 18.49 16.41 -31.11
C SER A 148 17.34 16.12 -32.09
N PRO A 149 17.61 15.54 -33.28
CA PRO A 149 16.58 15.14 -34.24
C PRO A 149 15.57 14.14 -33.67
N LEU A 150 15.98 13.36 -32.67
CA LEU A 150 15.21 12.27 -32.07
C LEU A 150 13.92 12.76 -31.37
N PHE A 151 13.93 14.01 -30.89
CA PHE A 151 12.79 14.62 -30.18
C PHE A 151 11.90 15.49 -31.09
N VAL A 152 12.34 15.78 -32.32
CA VAL A 152 11.56 16.60 -33.26
C VAL A 152 10.24 15.91 -33.61
N GLY A 153 9.13 16.64 -33.48
CA GLY A 153 7.80 16.13 -33.81
C GLY A 153 7.22 15.12 -32.81
N ARG A 154 7.83 15.00 -31.61
CA ARG A 154 7.33 14.14 -30.52
C ARG A 154 6.42 14.88 -29.53
N GLU A 155 6.15 16.16 -29.78
CA GLU A 155 5.26 17.00 -28.98
C GLU A 155 3.80 16.60 -29.18
N ILE A 156 3.07 16.43 -28.07
CA ILE A 156 1.61 16.32 -28.09
C ILE A 156 0.97 17.69 -27.89
N ARG A 157 -0.34 17.78 -28.15
CA ARG A 157 -1.12 18.98 -27.83
C ARG A 157 -0.96 19.30 -26.34
N SER A 158 -0.26 20.39 -26.05
CA SER A 158 0.09 20.81 -24.69
C SER A 158 -0.81 21.95 -24.22
N GLU A 159 -1.13 21.95 -22.93
CA GLU A 159 -1.86 23.03 -22.25
C GLU A 159 -1.02 23.61 -21.10
N LYS A 160 -1.42 24.79 -20.58
CA LYS A 160 -0.70 25.40 -19.46
C LYS A 160 -0.82 24.54 -18.21
N VAL A 161 0.31 24.13 -17.66
CA VAL A 161 0.40 23.36 -16.43
C VAL A 161 0.89 24.27 -15.31
N VAL A 162 0.24 24.15 -14.15
CA VAL A 162 0.67 24.80 -12.92
C VAL A 162 1.06 23.70 -11.95
N TRP A 163 2.26 23.81 -11.37
CA TRP A 163 2.77 22.84 -10.43
C TRP A 163 1.85 22.70 -9.21
N GLY A 164 1.65 21.46 -8.75
CA GLY A 164 0.78 21.15 -7.61
C GLY A 164 -0.72 21.37 -7.86
N ARG A 165 -1.14 21.60 -9.10
CA ARG A 165 -2.56 21.75 -9.46
C ARG A 165 -3.04 20.59 -10.34
N VAL A 166 -4.38 20.46 -10.43
CA VAL A 166 -5.06 19.45 -11.25
C VAL A 166 -4.63 19.50 -12.72
N SER A 167 -4.21 20.66 -13.22
CA SER A 167 -3.70 20.77 -14.59
C SER A 167 -2.46 19.93 -14.88
N MET A 168 -1.67 19.57 -13.86
CA MET A 168 -0.56 18.62 -13.99
C MET A 168 -1.09 17.21 -14.27
N VAL A 169 -2.10 16.78 -13.52
CA VAL A 169 -2.78 15.49 -13.73
C VAL A 169 -3.42 15.44 -15.13
N ASP A 170 -4.01 16.54 -15.58
CA ASP A 170 -4.61 16.59 -16.92
C ASP A 170 -3.54 16.51 -18.02
N ALA A 171 -2.34 17.04 -17.81
CA ALA A 171 -1.22 16.89 -18.75
C ALA A 171 -0.70 15.45 -18.79
N GLU A 172 -0.57 14.79 -17.64
CA GLU A 172 -0.20 13.38 -17.54
C GLU A 172 -1.23 12.49 -18.25
N LYS A 173 -2.53 12.74 -18.04
CA LYS A 173 -3.62 12.04 -18.76
C LYS A 173 -3.51 12.19 -20.28
N ARG A 174 -3.16 13.38 -20.77
CA ARG A 174 -2.97 13.61 -22.21
C ARG A 174 -1.76 12.85 -22.75
N LEU A 175 -0.64 12.85 -22.02
CA LEU A 175 0.54 12.05 -22.37
C LEU A 175 0.20 10.56 -22.44
N LEU A 176 -0.42 10.03 -21.39
CA LEU A 176 -0.81 8.63 -21.31
C LEU A 176 -1.81 8.27 -22.41
N GLY A 177 -2.81 9.12 -22.66
CA GLY A 177 -3.80 8.90 -23.72
C GLY A 177 -3.17 8.82 -25.11
N ASN A 178 -2.18 9.67 -25.43
CA ASN A 178 -1.46 9.59 -26.69
C ASN A 178 -0.54 8.36 -26.76
N ALA A 179 0.06 7.97 -25.64
CA ALA A 179 0.91 6.79 -25.56
C ALA A 179 0.12 5.49 -25.73
N LEU A 180 -1.12 5.43 -25.25
CA LEU A 180 -2.01 4.27 -25.38
C LEU A 180 -2.51 4.03 -26.82
N LEU A 181 -2.35 5.00 -27.73
CA LEU A 181 -2.69 4.81 -29.14
C LEU A 181 -1.74 3.84 -29.85
N ASP A 182 -0.50 3.72 -29.37
CA ASP A 182 0.45 2.71 -29.86
C ASP A 182 0.32 1.44 -29.02
N ILE A 183 -0.31 0.42 -29.60
CA ILE A 183 -0.55 -0.90 -28.97
C ILE A 183 0.76 -1.64 -28.60
N ASP A 184 1.89 -1.23 -29.17
CA ASP A 184 3.18 -1.80 -28.83
C ASP A 184 3.72 -1.28 -27.50
N ASN A 185 3.25 -0.13 -27.01
CA ASN A 185 3.69 0.40 -25.72
C ASN A 185 3.14 -0.45 -24.58
N GLN A 186 4.04 -1.14 -23.86
CA GLN A 186 3.70 -1.99 -22.72
C GLN A 186 3.96 -1.29 -21.38
N PHE A 187 5.04 -0.49 -21.32
CA PHE A 187 5.41 0.27 -20.12
C PHE A 187 5.37 1.77 -20.40
N PHE A 188 4.89 2.53 -19.41
CA PHE A 188 4.72 3.97 -19.49
C PHE A 188 5.56 4.62 -18.40
N VAL A 189 6.59 5.37 -18.78
CA VAL A 189 7.54 6.00 -17.87
C VAL A 189 7.32 7.51 -17.93
N LEU A 190 6.79 8.09 -16.84
CA LEU A 190 6.61 9.53 -16.70
C LEU A 190 7.90 10.17 -16.18
N LEU A 191 8.36 11.23 -16.86
CA LEU A 191 9.63 11.89 -16.59
C LEU A 191 9.46 13.42 -16.57
N SER A 192 10.16 14.09 -15.66
CA SER A 192 10.33 15.55 -15.70
C SER A 192 11.56 15.95 -16.51
N ASP A 193 11.76 17.25 -16.69
CA ASP A 193 12.94 17.84 -17.34
C ASP A 193 14.27 17.57 -16.61
N SER A 194 14.20 17.31 -15.30
CA SER A 194 15.34 16.98 -14.46
C SER A 194 15.73 15.50 -14.42
N CYS A 195 14.91 14.60 -14.99
CA CYS A 195 15.18 13.16 -14.95
C CYS A 195 16.30 12.73 -15.90
N ILE A 196 17.16 11.83 -15.43
CA ILE A 196 18.25 11.23 -16.22
C ILE A 196 18.31 9.71 -16.01
N PRO A 197 18.67 8.91 -17.03
CA PRO A 197 18.87 7.48 -16.87
C PRO A 197 20.18 7.19 -16.11
N LEU A 198 20.12 6.25 -15.17
CA LEU A 198 21.28 5.83 -14.36
C LEU A 198 21.87 4.47 -14.78
N HIS A 199 21.15 3.74 -15.63
CA HIS A 199 21.57 2.46 -16.20
C HIS A 199 21.44 2.49 -17.72
N THR A 200 22.07 1.53 -18.38
CA THR A 200 21.97 1.35 -19.85
C THR A 200 20.53 1.03 -20.27
N PHE A 201 20.17 1.34 -21.50
CA PHE A 201 18.83 1.07 -22.03
C PHE A 201 18.47 -0.42 -21.96
N ASP A 202 19.37 -1.31 -22.40
CA ASP A 202 19.10 -2.76 -22.38
C ASP A 202 18.79 -3.28 -20.97
N TYR A 203 19.49 -2.78 -19.96
CA TYR A 203 19.22 -3.13 -18.57
C TYR A 203 17.79 -2.71 -18.16
N ILE A 204 17.43 -1.45 -18.41
CA ILE A 204 16.10 -0.91 -18.05
C ILE A 204 15.01 -1.65 -18.85
N TYR A 205 15.23 -1.86 -20.14
CA TYR A 205 14.29 -2.54 -21.02
C TYR A 205 14.05 -3.97 -20.57
N ASN A 206 15.10 -4.76 -20.33
CA ASN A 206 14.96 -6.14 -19.88
C ASN A 206 14.35 -6.22 -18.48
N TYR A 207 14.68 -5.28 -17.59
CA TYR A 207 14.10 -5.21 -16.24
C TYR A 207 12.60 -4.94 -16.30
N LEU A 208 12.17 -3.94 -17.08
CA LEU A 208 10.75 -3.61 -17.23
C LEU A 208 10.01 -4.74 -17.96
N MET A 209 10.49 -5.21 -19.11
CA MET A 209 9.81 -6.26 -19.88
C MET A 209 9.80 -7.62 -19.18
N GLY A 210 10.71 -7.86 -18.23
CA GLY A 210 10.73 -9.07 -17.41
C GLY A 210 9.83 -9.02 -16.18
N THR A 211 9.30 -7.84 -15.81
CA THR A 211 8.43 -7.71 -14.64
C THR A 211 6.94 -7.79 -15.00
N ASN A 212 6.13 -8.26 -14.05
CA ASN A 212 4.68 -8.28 -14.13
C ASN A 212 4.03 -7.27 -13.16
N VAL A 213 4.82 -6.36 -12.57
CA VAL A 213 4.35 -5.34 -11.65
C VAL A 213 4.54 -3.94 -12.20
N SER A 214 3.68 -3.02 -11.77
CA SER A 214 3.86 -1.58 -11.96
C SER A 214 4.58 -0.96 -10.76
N PHE A 215 5.35 0.09 -11.02
CA PHE A 215 6.04 0.87 -9.99
C PHE A 215 5.36 2.22 -9.87
N ILE A 216 4.78 2.48 -8.69
CA ILE A 216 4.21 3.79 -8.33
C ILE A 216 4.73 4.09 -6.94
N ASP A 217 5.47 5.19 -6.81
CA ASP A 217 5.90 5.69 -5.53
C ASP A 217 4.95 6.80 -5.07
N SER A 218 4.58 6.77 -3.79
CA SER A 218 3.74 7.76 -3.14
C SER A 218 4.56 8.48 -2.08
N GLY A 219 5.60 9.19 -2.51
CA GLY A 219 6.34 10.13 -1.68
C GLY A 219 5.63 11.49 -1.67
N LEU A 220 5.31 12.00 -0.47
CA LEU A 220 4.93 13.41 -0.29
C LEU A 220 6.10 14.29 -0.74
N LEU A 221 5.91 14.99 -1.86
CA LEU A 221 6.68 16.20 -2.22
C LEU A 221 6.09 17.41 -1.50
#